data_AF-A0A1F5NU03-F1
#
_entry.id   AF-A0A1F5NU03-F1
#
_cell.length_a   1.000
_cell.length_b   1.000
_cell.length_c   1.000
_cell.angle_alpha   90.00
_cell.angle_beta   90.00
_cell.angle_gamma   90.00
#
_symmetry.space_group_name_H-M   'P 1'
#
loop_
_entity.id
_entity.type
_entity.pdbx_description
1 polymer ?
#
loop_
_entity_poly.entity_id
_entity_poly.type
_entity_poly.pdbx_seq_one_letter_code
_entity_poly.pdbx_strand_id
1 'polypeptide(L)'
;MQAGFTLVELIIVVFLVGALALVVGNMFLGQDKIYQTQRMELGVTGDARMALDDIDAHVRAADVLASSYSGYTLGSQTLILKLPAINASGQIIPATFDYVVYALSGANLNRITTANASSSRSSGTKRVASRISGLVFAYDNADASLVKYVTTDLTTAESYAGIPTKSITVSSKSKLRNN
;
A
#
# COMPACT_ATOMS: atom_id res chain seq x y z
N MET A 1 -29.32 63.96 2.69
CA MET A 1 -29.56 63.61 1.28
C MET A 1 -28.50 62.59 0.90
N GLN A 2 -28.88 61.33 0.65
CA GLN A 2 -27.95 60.30 0.19
C GLN A 2 -27.68 60.53 -1.29
N ALA A 3 -26.41 60.69 -1.67
CA ALA A 3 -26.02 60.75 -3.07
C ALA A 3 -26.34 59.39 -3.71
N GLY A 4 -27.21 59.38 -4.72
CA GLY A 4 -27.48 58.19 -5.52
C GLY A 4 -26.28 57.86 -6.40
N PHE A 5 -25.97 56.57 -6.54
CA PHE A 5 -24.93 56.09 -7.44
C PHE A 5 -25.20 56.51 -8.88
N THR A 6 -24.16 56.94 -9.59
CA THR A 6 -24.27 57.24 -11.02
C THR A 6 -24.35 55.94 -11.84
N LEU A 7 -25.02 55.98 -13.00
CA LEU A 7 -25.13 54.82 -13.90
C LEU A 7 -23.75 54.29 -14.30
N VAL A 8 -22.77 55.19 -14.47
CA VAL A 8 -21.39 54.86 -14.84
C VAL A 8 -20.69 54.10 -13.71
N GLU A 9 -20.86 54.53 -12.45
CA GLU A 9 -20.31 53.80 -11.29
C GLU A 9 -20.90 52.40 -11.18
N LEU A 10 -22.20 52.22 -11.42
CA LEU A 10 -22.84 50.91 -11.39
C LEU A 10 -22.20 49.95 -12.42
N ILE A 11 -21.96 50.43 -13.65
CA ILE A 11 -21.34 49.63 -14.72
C ILE A 11 -19.91 49.22 -14.34
N ILE A 12 -19.13 50.14 -13.76
CA ILE A 12 -17.76 49.86 -13.30
C ILE A 12 -17.78 48.80 -12.20
N VAL A 13 -18.68 48.91 -11.23
CA VAL A 13 -18.81 47.94 -10.12
C VAL A 13 -19.20 46.56 -10.64
N VAL A 14 -20.19 46.46 -11.53
CA VAL A 14 -20.62 45.18 -12.12
C VAL A 14 -19.47 44.52 -12.89
N PHE A 15 -18.70 45.31 -13.64
CA PHE A 15 -17.53 44.80 -14.36
C PHE A 15 -16.46 44.27 -13.39
N LEU A 16 -16.14 45.03 -12.34
CA LEU A 16 -15.16 44.61 -11.33
C LEU A 16 -15.60 43.35 -10.60
N VAL A 17 -16.86 43.26 -10.18
CA VAL A 17 -17.41 42.07 -9.51
C VAL A 17 -17.40 40.86 -10.44
N GLY A 18 -17.77 41.03 -11.71
CA GLY A 18 -17.71 39.97 -12.71
C GLY A 18 -16.28 39.46 -12.94
N ALA A 19 -15.31 40.37 -13.08
CA ALA A 19 -13.90 40.01 -13.22
C ALA A 19 -13.38 39.26 -11.98
N LEU A 20 -13.73 39.72 -10.78
CA LEU A 20 -13.36 39.04 -9.52
C LEU A 20 -14.02 37.66 -9.41
N ALA A 21 -15.28 37.52 -9.80
CA ALA A 21 -15.99 36.25 -9.79
C ALA A 21 -15.33 35.21 -10.72
N LEU A 22 -14.82 35.64 -11.89
CA LEU A 22 -14.08 34.76 -12.81
C LEU A 22 -12.75 34.29 -12.20
N VAL A 23 -12.01 35.18 -11.52
CA VAL A 23 -10.75 34.82 -10.85
C VAL A 23 -11.01 33.82 -9.74
N VAL A 24 -12.00 34.08 -8.88
CA VAL A 24 -12.37 33.18 -7.77
C VAL A 24 -12.91 31.85 -8.28
N GLY A 25 -13.74 31.86 -9.32
CA GLY A 25 -14.28 30.65 -9.94
C GLY A 25 -13.18 29.73 -10.51
N ASN A 26 -12.20 30.30 -11.20
CA ASN A 26 -11.05 29.55 -11.69
C ASN A 26 -10.19 28.98 -10.55
N MET A 27 -10.03 29.73 -9.46
CA MET A 27 -9.29 29.27 -8.29
C MET A 27 -9.99 28.07 -7.63
N PHE A 28 -11.32 28.11 -7.52
CA PHE A 28 -12.11 27.02 -6.94
C PHE A 28 -12.02 25.72 -7.76
N LEU A 29 -12.15 25.82 -9.09
CA LEU A 29 -11.99 24.67 -10.00
C LEU A 29 -10.57 24.09 -9.97
N GLY A 30 -9.55 24.93 -9.81
CA GLY A 30 -8.17 24.49 -9.65
C GLY A 30 -7.94 23.73 -8.33
N GLN A 31 -8.62 24.13 -7.25
CA GLN A 31 -8.45 23.56 -5.92
C GLN A 31 -8.90 22.10 -5.83
N ASP A 32 -10.02 21.74 -6.46
CA ASP A 32 -10.50 20.35 -6.49
C ASP A 32 -9.48 19.41 -7.14
N LYS A 33 -8.87 19.84 -8.25
CA LYS A 33 -7.85 19.04 -8.94
C LYS A 33 -6.60 18.84 -8.08
N ILE A 34 -6.15 19.89 -7.40
CA ILE A 34 -4.99 19.83 -6.50
C ILE A 34 -5.29 18.89 -5.33
N TYR A 35 -6.46 19.04 -4.71
CA TYR A 35 -6.87 18.21 -3.58
C TYR A 35 -6.94 16.73 -3.94
N GLN A 36 -7.55 16.39 -5.08
CA GLN A 36 -7.60 15.00 -5.53
C GLN A 36 -6.21 14.45 -5.85
N THR A 37 -5.35 15.25 -6.49
CA THR A 37 -3.96 14.84 -6.78
C THR A 37 -3.19 14.53 -5.50
N GLN A 38 -3.29 15.39 -4.47
CA GLN A 38 -2.64 15.18 -3.18
C GLN A 38 -3.18 13.94 -2.46
N ARG A 39 -4.49 13.71 -2.50
CA ARG A 39 -5.10 12.50 -1.92
C ARG A 39 -4.63 11.23 -2.59
N MET A 40 -4.55 11.22 -3.92
CA MET A 40 -4.03 10.08 -4.67
C MET A 40 -2.57 9.80 -4.30
N GLU A 41 -1.74 10.83 -4.24
CA GLU A 41 -0.31 10.70 -3.90
C GLU A 41 -0.10 10.14 -2.48
N LEU A 42 -0.87 10.63 -1.50
CA LEU A 42 -0.86 10.12 -0.14
C LEU A 42 -1.36 8.67 -0.08
N GLY A 43 -2.42 8.34 -0.81
CA GLY A 43 -3.00 7.00 -0.87
C GLY A 43 -2.03 5.97 -1.44
N VAL A 44 -1.47 6.23 -2.62
CA VAL A 44 -0.55 5.30 -3.29
C VAL A 44 0.74 5.11 -2.49
N THR A 45 1.29 6.18 -1.93
CA THR A 45 2.53 6.13 -1.14
C THR A 45 2.32 5.45 0.21
N GLY A 46 1.22 5.77 0.90
CA GLY A 46 0.88 5.19 2.20
C GLY A 46 0.64 3.69 2.11
N ASP A 47 -0.21 3.25 1.18
CA ASP A 47 -0.51 1.83 0.97
C ASP A 47 0.76 1.04 0.62
N ALA A 48 1.60 1.58 -0.26
CA ALA A 48 2.83 0.92 -0.69
C ALA A 48 3.81 0.72 0.46
N ARG A 49 4.07 1.77 1.25
CA ARG A 49 5.01 1.70 2.38
C ARG A 49 4.50 0.79 3.50
N MET A 50 3.22 0.91 3.86
CA MET A 50 2.62 0.07 4.90
C MET A 50 2.68 -1.42 4.54
N ALA A 51 2.43 -1.78 3.28
CA ALA A 51 2.56 -3.16 2.84
C ALA A 51 4.02 -3.64 2.83
N LEU A 52 4.95 -2.81 2.37
CA LEU A 52 6.38 -3.14 2.38
C LEU A 52 6.90 -3.38 3.80
N ASP A 53 6.55 -2.50 4.74
CA ASP A 53 6.91 -2.63 6.16
C ASP A 53 6.31 -3.91 6.78
N ASP A 54 5.06 -4.24 6.44
CA ASP A 54 4.40 -5.47 6.92
C ASP A 54 5.09 -6.73 6.36
N ILE A 55 5.42 -6.75 5.07
CA ILE A 55 6.16 -7.83 4.43
C ILE A 55 7.54 -7.99 5.09
N ASP A 56 8.29 -6.90 5.21
CA ASP A 56 9.63 -6.90 5.79
C ASP A 56 9.65 -7.41 7.23
N ALA A 57 8.67 -6.98 8.04
CA ALA A 57 8.54 -7.45 9.42
C ALA A 57 8.35 -8.98 9.47
N HIS A 58 7.54 -9.55 8.58
CA HIS A 58 7.32 -10.99 8.55
C HIS A 58 8.48 -11.76 7.92
N VAL A 59 9.15 -11.22 6.90
CA VAL A 59 10.37 -11.80 6.33
C VAL A 59 11.45 -11.90 7.42
N ARG A 60 11.68 -10.84 8.19
CA ARG A 60 12.67 -10.84 9.28
C ARG A 60 12.30 -11.79 10.42
N ALA A 61 11.02 -12.07 10.61
CA ALA A 61 10.54 -13.03 11.61
C ALA A 61 10.54 -14.48 11.10
N ALA A 62 10.60 -14.68 9.78
CA ALA A 62 10.55 -16.00 9.17
C ALA A 62 11.87 -16.73 9.31
N ASP A 63 11.77 -18.03 9.57
CA ASP A 63 12.93 -18.91 9.68
C ASP A 63 13.42 -19.29 8.27
N VAL A 64 12.48 -19.65 7.41
CA VAL A 64 12.71 -20.12 6.04
C VAL A 64 11.48 -19.83 5.16
N LEU A 65 11.64 -19.91 3.84
CA LEU A 65 10.50 -19.92 2.92
C LEU A 65 9.95 -21.34 2.74
N ALA A 66 8.66 -21.45 2.43
CA ALA A 66 8.07 -22.72 2.00
C ALA A 66 7.78 -22.68 0.49
N SER A 67 8.05 -23.78 -0.21
CA SER A 67 7.80 -23.89 -1.65
C SER A 67 6.32 -23.88 -2.00
N SER A 68 5.47 -24.41 -1.10
CA SER A 68 4.01 -24.37 -1.22
C SER A 68 3.33 -24.44 0.14
N TYR A 69 2.11 -23.93 0.23
CA TYR A 69 1.25 -24.04 1.40
C TYR A 69 -0.22 -23.76 1.04
N SER A 70 -1.14 -24.63 1.46
CA SER A 70 -2.60 -24.41 1.34
C SER A 70 -3.07 -23.96 -0.05
N GLY A 71 -2.51 -24.54 -1.11
CA GLY A 71 -2.86 -24.23 -2.51
C GLY A 71 -2.09 -23.05 -3.12
N TYR A 72 -1.23 -22.38 -2.35
CA TYR A 72 -0.30 -21.37 -2.84
C TYR A 72 1.06 -21.99 -3.15
N THR A 73 1.71 -21.50 -4.20
CA THR A 73 3.06 -21.88 -4.59
C THR A 73 3.96 -20.65 -4.56
N LEU A 74 5.16 -20.79 -4.01
CA LEU A 74 6.15 -19.72 -3.97
C LEU A 74 6.49 -19.26 -5.39
N GLY A 75 6.53 -17.94 -5.61
CA GLY A 75 6.83 -17.39 -6.92
C GLY A 75 6.99 -15.87 -6.87
N SER A 76 7.00 -15.23 -8.05
CA SER A 76 7.21 -13.78 -8.15
C SER A 76 6.05 -12.95 -7.62
N GLN A 77 4.85 -13.50 -7.49
CA GLN A 77 3.67 -12.79 -6.97
C GLN A 77 3.11 -13.39 -5.68
N THR A 78 3.77 -14.44 -5.18
CA THR A 78 3.34 -15.17 -3.99
C THR A 78 4.53 -15.43 -3.10
N LEU A 79 4.51 -14.89 -1.90
CA LEU A 79 5.52 -15.12 -0.87
C LEU A 79 4.93 -16.02 0.21
N ILE A 80 5.63 -17.10 0.56
CA ILE A 80 5.20 -18.04 1.59
C ILE A 80 6.29 -18.14 2.65
N LEU A 81 5.98 -17.61 3.83
CA LEU A 81 6.89 -17.53 4.96
C LEU A 81 6.55 -18.60 5.99
N LYS A 82 7.57 -19.30 6.47
CA LYS A 82 7.47 -20.22 7.60
C LYS A 82 8.04 -19.55 8.84
N LEU A 83 7.16 -19.16 9.76
CA LEU A 83 7.51 -18.49 11.01
C LEU A 83 7.50 -19.50 12.15
N PRO A 84 8.39 -19.38 13.15
CA PRO A 84 8.24 -20.14 14.38
C PRO A 84 6.91 -19.78 15.07
N ALA A 85 6.20 -20.80 15.53
CA ALA A 85 5.01 -20.64 16.36
C ALA A 85 5.39 -20.04 17.72
N ILE A 86 4.47 -19.30 18.33
CA ILE A 86 4.68 -18.64 19.61
C ILE A 86 3.63 -19.07 20.63
N ASN A 87 4.00 -19.18 21.91
CA ASN A 87 3.04 -19.41 22.99
C ASN A 87 2.44 -18.09 23.51
N ALA A 88 1.56 -18.17 24.52
CA ALA A 88 0.88 -16.99 25.10
C ALA A 88 1.85 -16.00 25.75
N SER A 89 3.04 -16.46 26.14
CA SER A 89 4.13 -15.64 26.69
C SER A 89 5.04 -15.05 25.61
N GLY A 90 4.73 -15.26 24.32
CA GLY A 90 5.54 -14.80 23.19
C GLY A 90 6.82 -15.60 22.95
N GLN A 91 7.00 -16.74 23.62
CA GLN A 91 8.17 -17.59 23.43
C GLN A 91 7.96 -18.54 22.24
N ILE A 92 9.06 -18.85 21.54
CA ILE A 92 9.04 -19.76 20.40
C ILE A 92 8.78 -21.18 20.87
N ILE A 93 7.84 -21.85 20.20
CA ILE A 93 7.57 -23.27 20.39
C ILE A 93 8.48 -24.06 19.44
N PRO A 94 9.41 -24.88 19.95
CA PRO A 94 10.34 -25.64 19.11
C PRO A 94 9.62 -26.52 18.08
N ALA A 95 10.20 -26.65 16.88
CA ALA A 95 9.72 -27.49 15.79
C ALA A 95 8.25 -27.24 15.34
N THR A 96 7.63 -26.15 15.79
CA THR A 96 6.25 -25.80 15.46
C THR A 96 6.26 -24.49 14.68
N PHE A 97 5.46 -24.42 13.62
CA PHE A 97 5.51 -23.30 12.68
C PHE A 97 4.13 -22.79 12.29
N ASP A 98 4.07 -21.48 12.14
CA ASP A 98 2.96 -20.76 11.52
C ASP A 98 3.34 -20.40 10.09
N TYR A 99 2.34 -20.25 9.24
CA TYR A 99 2.52 -19.89 7.85
C TYR A 99 1.91 -18.52 7.57
N VAL A 100 2.66 -17.68 6.88
CA VAL A 100 2.18 -16.39 6.39
C VAL A 100 2.35 -16.34 4.88
N VAL A 101 1.24 -16.20 4.17
CA VAL A 101 1.20 -16.11 2.71
C VAL A 101 0.85 -14.69 2.31
N TYR A 102 1.65 -14.07 1.44
CA TYR A 102 1.26 -12.87 0.71
C TYR A 102 0.91 -13.26 -0.72
N ALA A 103 -0.31 -12.91 -1.13
CA ALA A 103 -0.78 -13.18 -2.48
C ALA A 103 -1.74 -12.08 -2.95
N LEU A 104 -1.77 -11.84 -4.26
CA LEU A 104 -2.72 -10.93 -4.87
C LEU A 104 -4.10 -11.57 -5.03
N SER A 105 -5.12 -10.78 -4.77
CA SER A 105 -6.52 -11.05 -5.11
C SER A 105 -7.06 -9.86 -5.87
N GLY A 106 -6.91 -9.89 -7.20
CA GLY A 106 -7.09 -8.71 -8.05
C GLY A 106 -6.04 -7.65 -7.73
N ALA A 107 -6.46 -6.41 -7.51
CA ALA A 107 -5.57 -5.30 -7.14
C ALA A 107 -5.31 -5.20 -5.62
N ASN A 108 -5.74 -6.18 -4.81
CA ASN A 108 -5.52 -6.18 -3.37
C ASN A 108 -4.42 -7.18 -3.01
N LEU A 109 -3.43 -6.73 -2.23
CA LEU A 109 -2.47 -7.63 -1.61
C LEU A 109 -3.03 -8.08 -0.27
N ASN A 110 -3.17 -9.40 -0.13
CA ASN A 110 -3.66 -10.02 1.09
C ASN A 110 -2.54 -10.78 1.79
N ARG A 111 -2.50 -10.64 3.11
CA ARG A 111 -1.73 -11.49 4.01
C ARG A 111 -2.67 -12.51 4.62
N ILE A 112 -2.35 -13.78 4.45
CA ILE A 112 -3.08 -14.91 5.01
C ILE A 112 -2.18 -15.56 6.06
N THR A 113 -2.57 -15.43 7.32
CA THR A 113 -1.86 -16.04 8.43
C THR A 113 -2.60 -17.31 8.84
N THR A 114 -1.89 -18.43 8.86
CA THR A 114 -2.38 -19.70 9.38
C THR A 114 -1.48 -20.12 10.53
N ALA A 115 -1.98 -19.89 11.74
CA ALA A 115 -1.31 -20.28 12.96
C ALA A 115 -1.52 -21.78 13.23
N ASN A 116 -0.49 -22.43 13.75
CA ASN A 116 -0.60 -23.78 14.28
C ASN A 116 -1.57 -23.78 15.48
N ALA A 117 -2.23 -24.91 15.74
CA ALA A 117 -3.16 -25.05 16.86
C ALA A 117 -2.52 -24.74 18.23
N SER A 118 -1.21 -24.99 18.38
CA SER A 118 -0.46 -24.67 19.60
C SER A 118 0.06 -23.23 19.63
N SER A 119 -0.05 -22.49 18.53
CA SER A 119 0.40 -21.10 18.43
C SER A 119 -0.66 -20.15 18.96
N SER A 120 -0.22 -19.13 19.68
CA SER A 120 -1.06 -18.02 20.14
C SER A 120 -1.22 -16.91 19.10
N ARG A 121 -0.62 -17.06 17.92
CA ARG A 121 -0.80 -16.13 16.80
C ARG A 121 -2.23 -16.26 16.24
N SER A 122 -2.86 -15.14 15.89
CA SER A 122 -4.19 -15.15 15.28
C SER A 122 -4.12 -15.60 13.82
N SER A 123 -4.89 -16.62 13.45
CA SER A 123 -5.16 -16.95 12.04
C SER A 123 -6.13 -15.95 11.42
N GLY A 124 -6.00 -15.71 10.11
CA GLY A 124 -6.94 -14.88 9.38
C GLY A 124 -6.36 -14.27 8.10
N THR A 125 -7.23 -13.65 7.32
CA THR A 125 -6.84 -12.90 6.12
C THR A 125 -6.97 -11.42 6.38
N LYS A 126 -5.91 -10.67 6.11
CA LYS A 126 -5.87 -9.21 6.21
C LYS A 126 -5.43 -8.62 4.88
N ARG A 127 -6.17 -7.65 4.34
CA ARG A 127 -5.68 -6.83 3.22
C ARG A 127 -4.60 -5.89 3.73
N VAL A 128 -3.41 -5.95 3.15
CA VAL A 128 -2.25 -5.14 3.55
C VAL A 128 -2.06 -3.92 2.64
N ALA A 129 -2.41 -4.04 1.36
CA ALA A 129 -2.47 -2.91 0.44
C ALA A 129 -3.57 -3.10 -0.59
N SER A 130 -3.96 -1.99 -1.19
CA SER A 130 -4.89 -1.93 -2.30
C SER A 130 -4.26 -1.24 -3.50
N ARG A 131 -4.92 -1.29 -4.66
CA ARG A 131 -4.48 -0.60 -5.88
C ARG A 131 -3.09 -1.04 -6.36
N ILE A 132 -2.75 -2.32 -6.14
CA ILE A 132 -1.50 -2.89 -6.64
C ILE A 132 -1.58 -2.97 -8.17
N SER A 133 -0.64 -2.32 -8.83
CA SER A 133 -0.44 -2.41 -10.28
C SER A 133 0.79 -3.24 -10.65
N GLY A 134 1.66 -3.55 -9.68
CA GLY A 134 2.83 -4.40 -9.85
C GLY A 134 3.29 -4.99 -8.53
N LEU A 135 3.68 -6.26 -8.54
CA LEU A 135 4.28 -6.95 -7.38
C LEU A 135 5.31 -7.94 -7.90
N VAL A 136 6.52 -7.85 -7.37
CA VAL A 136 7.59 -8.82 -7.63
C VAL A 136 8.29 -9.18 -6.33
N PHE A 137 8.28 -10.45 -6.00
CA PHE A 137 9.18 -11.07 -5.04
C PHE A 137 10.34 -11.73 -5.79
N ALA A 138 11.55 -11.32 -5.47
CA ALA A 138 12.77 -11.92 -5.96
C ALA A 138 13.52 -12.58 -4.80
N TYR A 139 14.09 -13.75 -5.09
CA TYR A 139 14.78 -14.61 -4.13
C TYR A 139 16.25 -14.73 -4.54
N ASP A 140 17.15 -14.76 -3.56
CA ASP A 140 18.58 -14.95 -3.82
C ASP A 140 18.97 -16.41 -4.14
N ASN A 141 18.04 -17.35 -3.99
CA ASN A 141 18.21 -18.75 -4.34
C ASN A 141 16.93 -19.33 -4.97
N ALA A 142 17.08 -20.33 -5.83
CA ALA A 142 15.95 -21.05 -6.43
C ALA A 142 15.32 -22.07 -5.45
N ASP A 143 16.11 -22.63 -4.53
CA ASP A 143 15.62 -23.49 -3.47
C ASP A 143 15.10 -22.63 -2.31
N ALA A 144 13.79 -22.71 -2.05
CA ALA A 144 13.11 -21.99 -0.98
C ALA A 144 13.75 -22.19 0.41
N SER A 145 14.36 -23.36 0.65
CA SER A 145 15.01 -23.68 1.91
C SER A 145 16.36 -22.98 2.12
N LEU A 146 16.99 -22.53 1.03
CA LEU A 146 18.32 -21.92 1.00
C LEU A 146 18.28 -20.41 0.77
N VAL A 147 17.09 -19.83 0.58
CA VAL A 147 16.91 -18.38 0.47
C VAL A 147 17.38 -17.70 1.75
N LYS A 148 18.05 -16.56 1.62
CA LYS A 148 18.48 -15.70 2.73
C LYS A 148 17.90 -14.30 2.63
N TYR A 149 17.70 -13.83 1.40
CA TYR A 149 17.18 -12.50 1.11
C TYR A 149 15.95 -12.58 0.23
N VAL A 150 14.92 -11.81 0.62
CA VAL A 150 13.77 -11.55 -0.22
C VAL A 150 13.80 -10.09 -0.60
N THR A 151 13.83 -9.82 -1.90
CA THR A 151 13.62 -8.47 -2.45
C THR A 151 12.17 -8.36 -2.87
N THR A 152 11.49 -7.32 -2.40
CA THR A 152 10.10 -7.03 -2.74
C THR A 152 10.04 -5.71 -3.48
N ASP A 153 9.54 -5.74 -4.71
CA ASP A 153 9.16 -4.56 -5.47
C ASP A 153 7.64 -4.47 -5.52
N LEU A 154 7.09 -3.36 -5.03
CA LEU A 154 5.65 -3.12 -4.98
C LEU A 154 5.33 -1.82 -5.70
N THR A 155 4.45 -1.90 -6.71
CA THR A 155 3.92 -0.75 -7.41
C THR A 155 2.43 -0.57 -7.07
N THR A 156 2.08 0.60 -6.56
CA THR A 156 0.69 1.04 -6.41
C THR A 156 0.40 2.11 -7.44
N ALA A 157 -0.83 2.13 -7.96
CA ALA A 157 -1.26 3.14 -8.92
C ALA A 157 -2.73 3.53 -8.71
N GLU A 158 -3.02 4.83 -8.82
CA GLU A 158 -4.37 5.36 -8.78
C GLU A 158 -4.60 6.29 -9.98
N SER A 159 -5.80 6.22 -10.56
CA SER A 159 -6.21 7.02 -11.71
C SER A 159 -7.51 7.74 -11.38
N TYR A 160 -7.62 9.00 -11.79
CA TYR A 160 -8.84 9.81 -11.66
C TYR A 160 -9.09 10.57 -12.96
N ALA A 161 -10.35 10.69 -13.39
CA ALA A 161 -10.69 11.31 -14.67
C ALA A 161 -10.18 12.76 -14.74
N GLY A 162 -9.48 13.12 -15.83
CA GLY A 162 -8.90 14.45 -16.02
C GLY A 162 -7.63 14.74 -15.20
N ILE A 163 -7.11 13.75 -14.47
CA ILE A 163 -5.86 13.81 -13.70
C ILE A 163 -4.92 12.70 -14.19
N PRO A 164 -3.63 12.99 -14.45
CA PRO A 164 -2.66 11.94 -14.77
C PRO A 164 -2.60 10.87 -13.69
N THR A 165 -2.48 9.61 -14.08
CA THR A 165 -2.27 8.49 -13.16
C THR A 165 -1.07 8.76 -12.27
N LYS A 166 -1.24 8.53 -10.97
CA LYS A 166 -0.15 8.56 -10.00
C LYS A 166 0.23 7.14 -9.67
N SER A 167 1.52 6.83 -9.81
CA SER A 167 2.07 5.54 -9.42
C SER A 167 3.36 5.74 -8.65
N ILE A 168 3.63 4.79 -7.75
CA ILE A 168 4.89 4.72 -7.02
C ILE A 168 5.32 3.26 -6.97
N THR A 169 6.62 3.03 -7.22
CA THR A 169 7.25 1.75 -6.94
C THR A 169 8.15 1.92 -5.73
N VAL A 170 7.97 1.07 -4.73
CA VAL A 170 8.85 0.97 -3.58
C VAL A 170 9.52 -0.40 -3.59
N SER A 171 10.79 -0.44 -3.18
CA SER A 171 11.60 -1.65 -3.15
C SER A 171 12.19 -1.82 -1.75
N SER A 172 12.21 -3.05 -1.26
CA SER A 172 12.95 -3.41 -0.06
C SER A 172 13.64 -4.76 -0.24
N LYS A 173 14.78 -4.92 0.45
CA LYS A 173 15.50 -6.19 0.55
C LYS A 173 15.63 -6.55 2.03
N SER A 174 14.97 -7.63 2.42
CA SER A 174 14.95 -8.12 3.80
C SER A 174 15.62 -9.47 3.93
N LYS A 175 16.32 -9.66 5.06
CA LYS A 175 17.00 -10.91 5.43
C LYS A 175 16.09 -11.76 6.31
N LEU A 176 16.07 -13.07 6.09
CA LEU A 176 15.40 -14.04 6.97
C LEU A 176 16.12 -14.14 8.32
N ARG A 177 15.42 -14.62 9.35
CA ARG A 177 15.93 -14.68 10.72
C ARG A 177 17.14 -15.59 10.90
N ASN A 178 17.11 -16.76 10.26
CA ASN A 178 18.02 -17.87 10.54
C ASN A 178 19.14 -18.00 9.50
N ASN A 179 19.46 -16.91 8.80
CA ASN A 179 20.47 -16.86 7.75
C ASN A 179 21.33 -15.61 7.87
#